data_AF-A0A2M6Y6V8-F1
#
_entry.id   AF-A0A2M6Y6V8-F1
#
_cell.length_a   1.000
_cell.length_b   1.000
_cell.length_c   1.000
_cell.angle_alpha   90.00
_cell.angle_beta   90.00
_cell.angle_gamma   90.00
#
_symmetry.space_group_name_H-M   'P 1'
#
loop_
_entity.id
_entity.type
_entity.pdbx_description
1 polymer ?
#
loop_
_entity_poly.entity_id
_entity_poly.type
_entity_poly.pdbx_seq_one_letter_code
_entity_poly.pdbx_strand_id
1 'polypeptide(L)'
;MLGSNLFNMSIIFINDALYRKAPIFNDLSQQHIFTGFIVVLMTVIVCVGLILKPEKKTKLGVSNYAIGLIIVFIIGAYINFILGAK
;
A
#
# COMPACT_ATOMS: atom_id res chain seq x y z
N MET A 1 4.05 -6.04 6.23
CA MET A 1 3.18 -5.04 5.57
C MET A 1 2.80 -3.92 6.54
N LEU A 2 1.99 -4.15 7.58
CA LEU A 2 1.50 -3.05 8.45
C LEU A 2 2.60 -2.22 9.12
N GLY A 3 3.53 -2.88 9.81
CA GLY A 3 4.64 -2.19 10.48
C GLY A 3 5.57 -1.47 9.51
N SER A 4 5.92 -2.09 8.37
CA SER A 4 6.81 -1.47 7.38
C SER A 4 6.16 -0.29 6.66
N ASN A 5 4.85 -0.35 6.38
CA ASN A 5 4.14 0.75 5.74
C ASN A 5 4.02 1.97 6.67
N LEU A 6 3.71 1.74 7.95
CA LEU A 6 3.65 2.80 8.95
C LEU A 6 5.04 3.41 9.21
N PHE A 7 6.07 2.56 9.27
CA PHE A 7 7.46 2.99 9.41
C PHE A 7 7.90 3.85 8.22
N ASN A 8 7.61 3.43 6.98
CA ASN A 8 7.93 4.20 5.78
C ASN A 8 7.25 5.58 5.77
N MET A 9 5.98 5.67 6.16
CA MET A 9 5.29 6.96 6.30
C MET A 9 5.90 7.83 7.41
N SER A 10 6.33 7.22 8.52
CA SER A 10 7.00 7.93 9.61
C SER A 10 8.33 8.53 9.17
N ILE A 11 9.10 7.81 8.35
CA ILE A 11 10.35 8.33 7.75
C ILE A 11 10.05 9.55 6.87
N ILE A 12 9.03 9.46 5.99
CA ILE A 12 8.65 10.60 5.14
C ILE A 12 8.25 11.80 5.99
N PHE A 13 7.43 11.59 7.03
CA PHE A 13 7.00 12.66 7.94
C PHE A 13 8.17 13.34 8.67
N ILE A 14 9.09 12.55 9.22
CA ILE A 14 10.29 13.09 9.88
C ILE A 14 11.15 13.85 8.88
N ASN A 15 11.31 13.33 7.66
CA ASN A 15 12.10 13.98 6.62
C ASN A 15 11.48 15.31 6.19
N ASP A 16 10.16 15.39 6.03
CA ASP A 16 9.44 16.64 5.69
C ASP A 16 9.54 17.67 6.84
N ALA A 17 9.50 17.21 8.10
CA ALA A 17 9.64 18.08 9.27
C ALA A 17 11.06 18.69 9.38
N LEU A 18 12.09 17.95 8.98
CA LEU A 18 13.49 18.38 9.00
C LEU A 18 13.88 19.15 7.72
N TYR A 19 13.35 18.75 6.56
CA TYR A 19 13.66 19.33 5.25
C TYR A 19 12.61 20.38 4.84
N ARG A 20 12.84 21.65 5.22
CA ARG A 20 11.88 22.75 4.97
C ARG A 20 11.98 23.43 3.59
N LYS A 21 12.81 22.93 2.66
CA LYS A 21 13.02 23.60 1.37
C LYS A 21 11.81 23.47 0.42
N ALA A 22 11.13 22.33 0.44
CA ALA A 22 9.86 22.07 -0.24
C ALA A 22 9.28 20.75 0.28
N PRO A 23 7.94 20.57 0.28
CA PRO A 23 7.34 19.29 0.61
C PRO A 23 7.88 18.21 -0.33
N ILE A 24 8.24 17.04 0.20
CA ILE A 24 8.72 15.90 -0.59
C ILE A 24 7.68 15.48 -1.64
N PHE A 25 6.40 15.75 -1.37
CA PHE A 25 5.29 15.49 -2.29
C PHE A 25 5.26 16.41 -3.52
N ASN A 26 6.01 17.52 -3.53
CA ASN A 26 5.96 18.50 -4.62
C ASN A 26 6.70 18.04 -5.89
N ASP A 27 7.57 17.03 -5.77
CA ASP A 27 8.36 16.46 -6.88
C ASP A 27 7.79 15.11 -7.39
N LEU A 28 6.60 14.72 -6.92
CA LEU A 28 6.01 13.44 -7.30
C LEU A 28 5.35 13.53 -8.67
N SER A 29 5.87 12.76 -9.63
CA SER A 29 5.19 12.45 -10.89
C SER A 29 3.78 11.88 -10.65
N GLN A 30 2.83 12.17 -11.55
CA GLN A 30 1.46 11.66 -11.50
C GLN A 30 1.39 10.12 -11.44
N GLN A 31 2.42 9.40 -11.90
CA GLN A 31 2.53 7.94 -11.76
C GLN A 31 2.55 7.48 -10.29
N HIS A 32 3.05 8.30 -9.35
CA HIS A 32 3.05 7.97 -7.93
C HIS A 32 1.65 8.01 -7.31
N ILE A 33 0.71 8.76 -7.87
CA ILE A 33 -0.67 8.85 -7.37
C ILE A 33 -1.36 7.47 -7.49
N PHE A 34 -1.23 6.82 -8.65
CA PHE A 34 -1.80 5.49 -8.86
C PHE A 34 -1.18 4.45 -7.90
N THR A 35 0.13 4.51 -7.73
CA THR A 35 0.86 3.65 -6.78
C THR A 35 0.35 3.84 -5.36
N GLY A 36 0.20 5.10 -4.92
CA GLY A 36 -0.32 5.44 -3.60
C GLY A 36 -1.74 4.92 -3.38
N PHE A 37 -2.60 5.02 -4.40
CA PHE A 37 -3.96 4.49 -4.35
C PHE A 37 -3.99 2.97 -4.12
N ILE A 38 -3.17 2.20 -4.84
CA ILE A 38 -3.08 0.74 -4.65
C ILE A 38 -2.65 0.40 -3.22
N VAL A 39 -1.65 1.11 -2.68
CA VAL A 39 -1.15 0.89 -1.31
C VAL A 39 -2.23 1.18 -0.26
N VAL A 40 -3.00 2.25 -0.44
CA VAL A 40 -4.14 2.58 0.43
C VAL A 40 -5.20 1.48 0.37
N LEU A 41 -5.57 1.03 -0.83
CA LEU A 41 -6.57 -0.03 -1.02
C LEU A 41 -6.13 -1.34 -0.33
N MET A 42 -4.87 -1.75 -0.51
CA MET A 42 -4.31 -2.91 0.18
C MET A 42 -4.35 -2.74 1.70
N THR A 43 -4.05 -1.55 2.22
CA THR A 43 -4.10 -1.26 3.66
C THR A 43 -5.52 -1.38 4.21
N VAL A 44 -6.52 -0.89 3.48
CA VAL A 44 -7.94 -1.05 3.85
C VAL A 44 -8.34 -2.53 3.91
N ILE A 45 -7.95 -3.34 2.91
CA ILE A 45 -8.24 -4.79 2.92
C ILE A 45 -7.65 -5.46 4.15
N VAL A 46 -6.42 -5.10 4.53
CA VAL A 46 -5.77 -5.61 5.75
C VAL A 46 -6.53 -5.18 7.00
N CYS A 47 -6.87 -3.89 7.13
CA CYS A 47 -7.61 -3.38 8.28
C CYS A 47 -8.97 -4.08 8.44
N VAL A 48 -9.70 -4.26 7.34
CA VAL A 48 -10.99 -4.96 7.32
C VAL A 48 -10.80 -6.43 7.75
N GLY A 49 -9.80 -7.13 7.21
CA GLY A 49 -9.50 -8.51 7.60
C GLY A 49 -9.11 -8.66 9.08
N LEU A 50 -8.47 -7.64 9.67
CA LEU A 50 -8.11 -7.61 11.09
C LEU A 50 -9.29 -7.28 12.01
N ILE A 51 -10.17 -6.35 11.61
CA ILE A 51 -11.33 -5.94 12.40
C ILE A 51 -12.40 -7.03 12.39
N LEU A 52 -12.73 -7.56 11.22
CA LEU A 52 -13.80 -8.54 11.06
C LEU A 52 -13.44 -9.93 11.56
N LYS A 53 -12.16 -10.20 11.88
CA LYS A 53 -11.60 -11.47 12.38
C LYS A 53 -12.40 -12.71 11.92
N PRO A 54 -12.35 -13.05 10.62
CA PRO A 54 -13.15 -14.15 10.10
C PRO A 54 -12.76 -15.45 10.79
N GLU A 55 -13.70 -16.08 11.49
CA GLU A 55 -13.47 -17.37 12.17
C GLU A 55 -13.15 -18.50 11.18
N LYS A 56 -13.59 -18.36 9.93
CA LYS A 56 -13.33 -19.33 8.86
C LYS A 56 -11.95 -19.11 8.25
N LYS A 57 -10.94 -19.73 8.86
CA LYS A 57 -9.68 -20.04 8.17
C LYS A 57 -10.00 -21.12 7.12
N THR A 58 -9.61 -20.92 5.86
CA THR A 58 -9.65 -22.02 4.88
C THR A 58 -8.76 -23.18 5.37
N LYS A 59 -8.92 -24.39 4.82
CA LYS A 59 -8.12 -25.58 5.22
C LYS A 59 -6.59 -25.38 5.14
N LEU A 60 -6.12 -24.38 4.38
CA LEU A 60 -4.72 -23.98 4.25
C LEU A 60 -4.26 -22.91 5.25
N GLY A 61 -5.12 -22.44 6.16
CA GLY A 61 -4.82 -21.33 7.07
C GLY A 61 -4.79 -19.96 6.41
N VAL A 62 -5.14 -19.87 5.12
CA VAL A 62 -5.15 -18.63 4.33
C VAL A 62 -6.52 -17.97 4.41
N SER A 63 -6.55 -16.67 4.67
CA SER A 63 -7.79 -15.89 4.70
C SER A 63 -8.16 -15.43 3.29
N ASN A 64 -9.46 -15.31 2.96
CA ASN A 64 -9.90 -14.77 1.66
C ASN A 64 -9.36 -13.35 1.41
N TYR A 65 -9.10 -12.58 2.47
CA TYR A 65 -8.46 -11.26 2.40
C TYR A 65 -7.02 -11.33 1.91
N ALA A 66 -6.29 -12.42 2.20
CA ALA A 66 -4.93 -12.63 1.71
C ALA A 66 -4.91 -12.90 0.20
N ILE A 67 -5.89 -13.65 -0.32
CA ILE A 67 -6.06 -13.86 -1.76
C ILE A 67 -6.38 -12.53 -2.46
N GLY A 68 -7.31 -11.75 -1.90
CA GLY A 68 -7.63 -10.41 -2.40
C GLY A 68 -6.41 -9.49 -2.42
N LEU A 69 -5.58 -9.52 -1.38
CA LEU A 69 -4.32 -8.76 -1.32
C LEU A 69 -3.34 -9.14 -2.43
N ILE A 70 -3.16 -10.43 -2.70
CA ILE A 70 -2.26 -10.91 -3.75
C ILE A 70 -2.76 -10.43 -5.12
N ILE A 71 -4.06 -10.53 -5.38
CA ILE A 71 -4.66 -10.10 -6.65
C ILE A 71 -4.46 -8.59 -6.84
N VAL A 72 -4.81 -7.78 -5.84
CA VAL A 72 -4.64 -6.32 -5.90
C VAL A 72 -3.18 -5.93 -6.11
N PHE A 73 -2.26 -6.61 -5.42
CA PHE A 73 -0.83 -6.39 -5.56
C PHE A 73 -0.34 -6.65 -6.98
N ILE A 74 -0.66 -7.82 -7.55
CA ILE A 74 -0.22 -8.20 -8.90
C ILE A 74 -0.79 -7.23 -9.94
N ILE A 75 -2.08 -6.91 -9.86
CA ILE A 75 -2.73 -5.98 -10.78
C ILE A 75 -2.09 -4.59 -10.68
N GLY A 76 -1.94 -4.08 -9.45
CA GLY A 76 -1.33 -2.77 -9.21
C GLY A 76 0.11 -2.71 -9.70
N ALA A 77 0.91 -3.73 -9.44
CA ALA A 77 2.30 -3.83 -9.91
C ALA A 77 2.40 -3.90 -11.44
N TYR A 78 1.53 -4.70 -12.08
CA TYR A 78 1.51 -4.82 -13.53
C TYR A 78 1.13 -3.50 -14.23
N ILE A 79 0.08 -2.84 -13.73
CA ILE A 79 -0.36 -1.54 -14.25
C ILE A 79 0.74 -0.50 -14.04
N ASN A 80 1.36 -0.48 -12.86
CA ASN A 80 2.47 0.42 -12.56
C ASN A 80 3.64 0.21 -13.52
N PHE A 81 4.02 -1.04 -13.78
CA PHE A 81 5.10 -1.38 -14.71
C PHE A 81 4.83 -0.85 -16.13
N ILE A 82 3.59 -1.00 -16.63
CA ILE A 82 3.22 -0.47 -17.95
C ILE A 82 3.23 1.07 -17.96
N LEU A 83 2.72 1.70 -16.90
CA LEU A 83 2.68 3.16 -16.80
C LEU A 83 4.08 3.75 -16.69
N GLY A 84 5.00 3.11 -15.96
CA GLY A 84 6.39 3.55 -15.79
C GLY A 84 7.32 3.19 -16.95
N ALA A 85 6.91 2.26 -17.83
CA ALA A 85 7.61 1.96 -19.08
C ALA A 85 7.29 2.93 -20.22
N LYS A 86 6.42 3.92 -19.98
CA LYS A 86 6.16 5.08 -20.86
C LYS A 86 6.85 6.32 -20.31
#